data_AF-A0A3N0VZR9-F1
#
_entry.id   AF-A0A3N0VZR9-F1
#
_cell.length_a   1.000
_cell.length_b   1.000
_cell.length_c   1.000
_cell.angle_alpha   90.00
_cell.angle_beta   90.00
_cell.angle_gamma   90.00
#
_symmetry.space_group_name_H-M   'P 1'
#
loop_
_entity.id
_entity.type
_entity.pdbx_description
1 polymer ?
#
loop_
_entity_poly.entity_id
_entity_poly.type
_entity_poly.pdbx_seq_one_letter_code
_entity_poly.pdbx_strand_id
1 'polypeptide(L)'
;MGVDYSANFGIGFKIKHPQSNDKFEKEYEGDFIEFFYKEIQPLIDEKEDYRSFQVGEGCYDGTENEIYVVVNGNLSEGWNDVLRKTAFLKTFLWDLDLISLQDEADLVGGLEVY
;
A
#
# COMPACT_ATOMS: atom_id res chain seq x y z
N MET A 1 -0.16 -32.21 -0.45
CA MET A 1 -0.41 -31.35 0.72
C MET A 1 -1.04 -30.09 0.16
N GLY A 2 -2.26 -29.78 0.56
CA GLY A 2 -2.93 -28.55 0.12
C GLY A 2 -2.36 -27.40 0.94
N VAL A 3 -1.88 -26.36 0.27
CA VAL A 3 -1.53 -25.09 0.89
C VAL A 3 -2.83 -24.28 0.90
N ASP A 4 -3.22 -23.78 2.06
CA ASP A 4 -4.40 -22.92 2.19
C ASP A 4 -4.02 -21.53 1.70
N TYR A 5 -4.81 -20.99 0.77
CA TYR A 5 -4.62 -19.64 0.24
C TYR A 5 -5.85 -18.79 0.60
N SER A 6 -5.66 -17.63 1.21
CA SER A 6 -6.67 -16.57 1.24
C SER A 6 -6.35 -15.57 0.13
N ALA A 7 -7.33 -15.27 -0.71
CA ALA A 7 -7.25 -14.17 -1.65
C ALA A 7 -7.70 -12.89 -0.93
N ASN A 8 -6.75 -12.04 -0.56
CA ASN A 8 -7.08 -10.69 -0.09
C ASN A 8 -7.25 -9.81 -1.32
N PHE A 9 -8.47 -9.32 -1.54
CA PHE A 9 -8.79 -8.38 -2.63
C PHE A 9 -9.17 -7.03 -2.03
N GLY A 10 -8.51 -5.97 -2.49
CA GLY A 10 -8.79 -4.60 -2.08
C GLY A 10 -8.60 -3.62 -3.24
N ILE A 11 -9.06 -2.38 -3.06
CA ILE A 11 -8.72 -1.27 -3.96
C ILE A 11 -7.57 -0.51 -3.33
N GLY A 12 -6.48 -0.30 -4.07
CA GLY A 12 -5.26 0.25 -3.50
C GLY A 12 -4.33 0.89 -4.52
N PHE A 13 -3.16 1.29 -4.05
CA PHE A 13 -2.10 1.86 -4.86
C PHE A 13 -0.84 1.01 -4.73
N LYS A 14 -0.19 0.79 -5.88
CA LYS A 14 1.20 0.34 -5.92
C LYS A 14 2.11 1.49 -5.52
N ILE A 15 2.95 1.27 -4.52
CA ILE A 15 3.86 2.28 -4.01
C ILE A 15 5.14 2.31 -4.85
N LYS A 16 5.69 3.51 -5.07
CA LYS A 16 6.97 3.74 -5.76
C LYS A 16 8.02 4.26 -4.77
N HIS A 17 9.29 4.12 -5.16
CA HIS A 17 10.40 4.73 -4.45
C HIS A 17 10.21 6.25 -4.41
N PRO A 18 10.30 6.89 -3.23
CA PRO A 18 10.12 8.32 -3.12
C PRO A 18 11.25 9.04 -3.86
N GLN A 19 10.90 9.84 -4.88
CA GLN A 19 11.87 10.51 -5.75
C GLN A 19 12.53 11.73 -5.08
N SER A 20 11.90 12.27 -4.05
CA SER A 20 12.25 13.55 -3.42
C SER A 20 12.73 13.42 -1.97
N ASN A 21 12.95 12.21 -1.46
CA ASN A 21 13.18 12.00 -0.03
C ASN A 21 14.67 11.86 0.32
N ASP A 22 15.25 12.95 0.82
CA ASP A 22 16.64 13.00 1.30
C ASP A 22 16.96 11.97 2.40
N LYS A 23 15.97 11.62 3.22
CA LYS A 23 16.12 10.64 4.32
C LYS A 23 16.24 9.23 3.75
N PHE A 24 15.45 8.91 2.73
CA PHE A 24 15.46 7.62 2.03
C PHE A 24 16.86 7.31 1.45
N GLU A 25 17.46 8.24 0.73
CA GLU A 25 18.78 8.04 0.12
C GLU A 25 19.93 8.03 1.14
N LYS A 26 19.86 8.87 2.19
CA LYS A 26 21.00 9.06 3.12
C LYS A 26 20.99 8.14 4.33
N GLU A 27 19.82 7.85 4.88
CA GLU A 27 19.69 7.06 6.12
C GLU A 27 19.40 5.58 5.85
N TYR A 28 18.76 5.27 4.71
CA TYR A 28 18.37 3.91 4.34
C TYR A 28 19.15 3.37 3.14
N GLU A 29 20.13 4.11 2.63
CA GLU A 29 20.97 3.70 1.48
C GLU A 29 20.17 3.26 0.24
N GLY A 30 18.96 3.79 0.06
CA GLY A 30 18.06 3.40 -1.02
C GLY A 30 17.30 2.08 -0.79
N ASP A 31 17.36 1.47 0.39
CA ASP A 31 16.53 0.32 0.77
C ASP A 31 15.08 0.78 1.04
N PHE A 32 14.25 0.63 0.02
CA PHE A 32 12.87 1.08 0.04
C PHE A 32 12.00 0.25 0.97
N ILE A 33 12.29 -1.05 1.09
CA ILE A 33 11.54 -1.95 1.96
C ILE A 33 11.75 -1.52 3.41
N GLU A 34 13.01 -1.35 3.82
CA GLU A 34 13.33 -0.92 5.18
C GLU A 34 12.78 0.48 5.51
N PHE A 35 12.91 1.43 4.57
CA PHE A 35 12.32 2.76 4.70
C PHE A 35 10.79 2.69 4.87
N PHE A 36 10.11 1.93 4.02
CA PHE A 36 8.66 1.80 4.07
C PHE A 36 8.18 1.24 5.42
N TYR A 37 8.76 0.14 5.89
CA TYR A 37 8.36 -0.49 7.14
C TYR A 37 8.64 0.34 8.38
N LYS A 38 9.73 1.12 8.38
CA LYS A 38 10.13 1.90 9.56
C LYS A 38 9.49 3.28 9.62
N GLU A 39 9.20 3.89 8.47
CA GLU A 39 8.76 5.29 8.41
C GLU A 39 7.33 5.43 7.90
N ILE A 40 6.89 4.61 6.95
CA ILE A 40 5.60 4.78 6.28
C ILE A 40 4.51 3.91 6.91
N GLN A 41 4.77 2.62 7.12
CA GLN A 41 3.80 1.71 7.72
C GLN A 41 3.30 2.19 9.09
N PRO A 42 4.15 2.68 10.02
CA PRO A 42 3.66 3.20 11.30
C PRO A 42 2.69 4.37 11.14
N LEU A 43 2.87 5.23 10.13
CA LEU A 43 1.95 6.34 9.86
C LEU A 43 0.57 5.86 9.40
N ILE A 44 0.50 4.68 8.75
CA ILE A 44 -0.72 4.02 8.33
C ILE A 44 -1.35 3.28 9.51
N ASP A 45 -0.56 2.52 10.27
CA ASP A 45 -1.06 1.66 11.35
C ASP A 45 -1.51 2.45 12.59
N GLU A 46 -0.85 3.56 12.92
CA GLU A 46 -1.11 4.32 14.15
C GLU A 46 -2.24 5.34 14.04
N LYS A 47 -2.55 5.82 12.82
CA LYS A 47 -3.58 6.85 12.63
C LYS A 47 -4.96 6.23 12.52
N GLU A 48 -5.91 6.68 13.34
CA GLU A 48 -7.30 6.20 13.31
C GLU A 48 -7.94 6.33 11.92
N ASP A 49 -7.63 7.41 11.20
CA ASP A 49 -8.11 7.69 9.84
C ASP A 49 -7.69 6.62 8.81
N TYR A 50 -6.70 5.79 9.16
CA TYR A 50 -6.11 4.79 8.27
C TYR A 50 -6.34 3.34 8.73
N ARG A 51 -7.15 3.11 9.77
CA ARG A 51 -7.54 1.76 10.22
C ARG A 51 -8.21 0.90 9.15
N SER A 52 -8.79 1.54 8.14
CA SER A 52 -9.39 0.88 6.98
C SER A 52 -8.38 0.59 5.87
N PHE A 53 -7.07 0.69 6.10
CA PHE A 53 -6.06 0.31 5.12
C PHE A 53 -5.20 -0.85 5.64
N GLN A 54 -4.64 -1.61 4.70
CA GLN A 54 -3.69 -2.69 4.94
C GLN A 54 -2.51 -2.53 4.00
N VAL A 55 -1.32 -2.81 4.52
CA VAL A 55 -0.10 -2.94 3.72
C VAL A 55 0.03 -4.40 3.30
N GLY A 56 0.36 -4.63 2.04
CA GLY A 56 0.70 -5.95 1.53
C GLY A 56 1.96 -5.91 0.66
N GLU A 57 2.65 -7.03 0.61
CA GLU A 57 3.72 -7.28 -0.36
C GLU A 57 3.31 -8.38 -1.33
N GLY A 58 3.67 -8.22 -2.59
CA GLY A 58 3.47 -9.26 -3.58
C GLY A 58 4.39 -9.08 -4.79
N CYS A 59 4.75 -10.20 -5.40
CA CYS A 59 5.53 -10.21 -6.62
C CYS A 59 4.77 -11.01 -7.68
N TYR A 60 4.26 -10.34 -8.72
CA TYR A 60 3.50 -11.01 -9.77
C TYR A 60 4.41 -11.80 -10.74
N ASP A 61 5.67 -11.40 -10.87
CA ASP A 61 6.63 -11.97 -11.83
C ASP A 61 7.79 -12.77 -11.19
N GLY A 62 7.86 -12.81 -9.86
CA GLY A 62 8.89 -13.53 -9.10
C GLY A 62 10.26 -12.85 -9.02
N THR A 63 10.39 -11.58 -9.42
CA THR A 63 11.66 -10.84 -9.34
C THR A 63 11.84 -10.07 -8.04
N GLU A 64 11.05 -9.02 -7.79
CA GLU A 64 11.11 -8.19 -6.59
C GLU A 64 9.73 -7.99 -5.98
N ASN A 65 9.66 -8.01 -4.65
CA ASN A 65 8.41 -7.75 -3.94
C ASN A 65 8.00 -6.28 -4.14
N GLU A 66 6.77 -6.09 -4.59
CA GLU A 66 6.17 -4.79 -4.73
C GLU A 66 5.28 -4.51 -3.52
N ILE A 67 5.37 -3.30 -2.98
CA ILE A 67 4.58 -2.88 -1.82
C ILE A 67 3.30 -2.22 -2.30
N TYR A 68 2.19 -2.64 -1.69
CA TYR A 68 0.86 -2.13 -1.95
C TYR A 68 0.21 -1.63 -0.67
N VAL A 69 -0.54 -0.55 -0.77
CA VAL A 69 -1.44 -0.10 0.29
C VAL A 69 -2.87 -0.18 -0.22
N VAL A 70 -3.68 -1.00 0.45
CA VAL A 70 -5.05 -1.35 0.03
C VAL A 70 -6.06 -0.90 1.06
N VAL A 71 -7.27 -0.55 0.62
CA VAL A 71 -8.40 -0.35 1.53
C VAL A 71 -8.85 -1.71 2.05
N ASN A 72 -8.65 -1.96 3.33
CA ASN A 72 -9.24 -3.04 4.10
C ASN A 72 -10.75 -2.78 4.22
N GLY A 73 -11.49 -3.36 3.28
CA GLY A 73 -12.92 -3.13 3.17
C GLY A 73 -13.61 -4.32 2.55
N ASN A 74 -14.62 -4.81 3.24
CA ASN A 74 -15.64 -5.62 2.60
C ASN A 74 -16.32 -4.69 1.58
N LEU A 75 -16.28 -5.01 0.28
CA LEU A 75 -16.89 -4.19 -0.81
C LEU A 75 -18.41 -3.95 -0.61
N SER A 76 -19.00 -4.51 0.44
CA SER A 76 -20.36 -4.28 0.92
C SER A 76 -20.54 -2.97 1.69
N GLU A 77 -19.47 -2.32 2.20
CA GLU A 77 -19.52 -0.93 2.64
C GLU A 77 -19.73 -0.05 1.40
N GLY A 78 -20.86 0.63 1.30
CA GLY A 78 -21.33 1.23 0.06
C GLY A 78 -20.29 2.05 -0.72
N TRP A 79 -20.30 1.92 -2.05
CA TRP A 79 -19.34 2.48 -3.02
C TRP A 79 -18.82 3.91 -2.74
N ASN A 80 -19.68 4.81 -2.25
CA ASN A 80 -19.27 6.19 -1.94
C ASN A 80 -18.26 6.30 -0.80
N ASP A 81 -18.32 5.40 0.18
CA ASP A 81 -17.39 5.40 1.32
C ASP A 81 -16.01 4.88 0.89
N VAL A 82 -16.01 3.83 0.07
CA VAL A 82 -14.79 3.31 -0.57
C VAL A 82 -14.11 4.39 -1.40
N LEU A 83 -14.84 5.10 -2.26
CA LEU A 83 -14.28 6.20 -3.05
C LEU A 83 -13.66 7.32 -2.20
N ARG A 84 -14.29 7.68 -1.08
CA ARG A 84 -13.75 8.69 -0.14
C ARG A 84 -12.46 8.20 0.52
N LYS A 85 -12.45 6.96 1.03
CA LYS A 85 -11.26 6.33 1.63
C LYS A 85 -10.12 6.25 0.61
N THR A 86 -10.39 5.83 -0.62
CA THR A 86 -9.39 5.78 -1.70
C THR A 86 -8.83 7.17 -2.05
N ALA A 87 -9.67 8.21 -2.11
CA ALA A 87 -9.21 9.58 -2.36
C ALA A 87 -8.33 10.13 -1.22
N PHE A 88 -8.67 9.80 0.03
CA PHE A 88 -7.87 10.17 1.19
C PHE A 88 -6.50 9.46 1.17
N LEU A 89 -6.49 8.15 0.89
CA LEU A 89 -5.26 7.39 0.70
C LEU A 89 -4.39 7.97 -0.42
N LYS A 90 -4.99 8.31 -1.57
CA LYS A 90 -4.28 8.92 -2.70
C LYS A 90 -3.58 10.21 -2.28
N THR A 91 -4.28 11.07 -1.55
CA THR A 91 -3.72 12.35 -1.08
C THR A 91 -2.53 12.11 -0.16
N PHE A 92 -2.68 11.22 0.82
CA PHE A 92 -1.61 10.86 1.75
C PHE A 92 -0.37 10.30 1.06
N LEU A 93 -0.54 9.34 0.15
CA LEU A 93 0.58 8.73 -0.57
C LEU A 93 1.26 9.73 -1.52
N TRP A 94 0.48 10.61 -2.13
CA TRP A 94 1.03 11.67 -2.98
C TRP A 94 1.83 12.70 -2.16
N ASP A 95 1.34 13.10 -0.99
CA ASP A 95 2.06 14.02 -0.09
C ASP A 95 3.40 13.44 0.38
N LEU A 96 3.50 12.11 0.44
CA LEU A 96 4.73 11.37 0.76
C LEU A 96 5.63 11.08 -0.45
N ASP A 97 5.25 11.54 -1.63
CA ASP A 97 5.95 11.27 -2.90
C ASP A 97 6.05 9.77 -3.24
N LEU A 98 5.10 8.98 -2.72
CA LEU A 98 5.03 7.53 -2.89
C LEU A 98 4.21 7.11 -4.12
N ILE A 99 3.43 8.04 -4.67
CA ILE A 99 2.69 7.90 -5.92
C ILE A 99 2.66 9.24 -6.66
N SER A 100 2.38 9.20 -7.96
CA SER A 100 2.10 10.39 -8.77
C SER A 100 0.61 10.75 -8.76
N LEU A 101 0.29 12.01 -9.07
CA LEU A 101 -1.11 12.46 -9.16
C LEU A 101 -1.90 11.71 -10.25
N GLN A 102 -1.21 11.22 -11.28
CA GLN A 102 -1.79 10.48 -12.39
C GLN A 102 -2.03 9.00 -12.06
N ASP A 103 -1.43 8.47 -10.98
CA ASP A 103 -1.66 7.08 -10.60
C ASP A 103 -3.13 6.89 -10.17
N GLU A 104 -3.77 5.89 -10.78
CA GLU A 104 -5.13 5.49 -10.46
C GLU A 104 -5.11 4.33 -9.45
N ALA A 105 -6.14 4.26 -8.61
CA ALA A 105 -6.28 3.12 -7.71
C ALA A 105 -6.67 1.90 -8.54
N ASP A 106 -6.02 0.76 -8.27
CA ASP A 106 -6.30 -0.50 -8.95
C ASP A 106 -6.81 -1.55 -7.96
N LEU A 107 -7.42 -2.60 -8.50
CA LEU A 107 -7.73 -3.82 -7.76
C LEU A 107 -6.41 -4.53 -7.44
N VAL A 108 -6.03 -4.46 -6.17
CA VAL A 108 -4.86 -5.15 -5.65
C VAL A 108 -5.33 -6.47 -5.03
N GLY A 109 -4.83 -7.57 -5.58
CA GLY A 109 -5.09 -8.92 -5.10
C GLY A 109 -3.78 -9.60 -4.72
N GLY A 110 -3.67 -10.06 -3.47
CA GLY A 110 -2.56 -10.88 -2.98
C GLY A 110 -3.02 -12.31 -2.68
N LEU A 111 -2.17 -13.30 -2.99
CA LEU A 111 -2.29 -14.64 -2.43
C LEU A 111 -1.51 -14.64 -1.11
N GLU A 112 -2.23 -14.63 0.01
CA GLU A 112 -1.64 -14.90 1.31
C GLU A 112 -1.46 -16.42 1.43
N VAL A 113 -0.21 -16.85 1.66
CA VAL A 113 0.19 -18.27 1.75
C VAL A 113 0.48 -18.59 3.21
N TYR A 114 -0.25 -19.54 3.79
CA TYR A 114 -0.09 -19.99 5.18
C TYR A 114 0.88 -21.18 5.33
#